data_AF-A0A9P9MM69-F1
#
_entry.id   AF-A0A9P9MM69-F1
#
_cell.length_a   1.000
_cell.length_b   1.000
_cell.length_c   1.000
_cell.angle_alpha   90.00
_cell.angle_beta   90.00
_cell.angle_gamma   90.00
#
_symmetry.space_group_name_H-M   'P 1'
#
loop_
_entity.id
_entity.type
_entity.pdbx_description
1 polymer ?
#
loop_
_entity_poly.entity_id
_entity_poly.type
_entity_poly.pdbx_seq_one_letter_code
_entity_poly.pdbx_strand_id
1 'polypeptide(L)'
;MHSHLAALLSLLWLLVVCEACPLGNHATAYSPLPNFNQTLFRRNIGTGGYDAPSASELFSIGSTPGGCSSQSAIIDDWVKEAILLHDAVETAYSDYKSDLGLRALWSVYMGIEFNIDGTLLESDTVELRWGSIGGRISDVSQFLAGAGLTDAKTSSPPWLFCSADAGKYIPFDDMVQDENGEYIVFEVDETGEIPTDYLTVGQVFPSVKNSGNGKAFFMNAFNGYNFDYSSFDALCDKPGRYAVTAFPTQATNPGYEEITFAAVDRNVLLCPKTFAPGDGEWHSYSSLADLMTAENYPTVDDTGLSLDRVMPLGTTLYHELYHLGDAAGTTRDPYYKIVDVLRAAGNKAVDIPNNPESFVFFAVAVYLYLNPPEGKEAVLYLGGFPGSITWIKAS
;
A
#
# COMPACT_ATOMS: atom_id res chain seq x y z
N MET A 1 -47.40 47.14 27.50
CA MET A 1 -46.02 47.51 27.88
C MET A 1 -45.21 46.24 27.86
N HIS A 2 -44.62 45.97 26.70
CA HIS A 2 -43.99 44.72 26.31
C HIS A 2 -42.50 44.96 26.09
N SER A 3 -41.73 43.93 26.40
CA SER A 3 -40.53 43.52 25.65
C SER A 3 -39.44 44.57 25.42
N HIS A 4 -38.48 44.72 26.35
CA HIS A 4 -37.13 45.18 25.98
C HIS A 4 -35.98 44.69 26.88
N LEU A 5 -36.19 43.81 27.87
CA LEU A 5 -35.09 43.39 28.78
C LEU A 5 -34.37 42.08 28.40
N ALA A 6 -34.84 41.33 27.39
CA ALA A 6 -34.21 40.06 26.99
C ALA A 6 -33.16 40.20 25.87
N ALA A 7 -32.94 41.41 25.33
CA ALA A 7 -32.02 41.65 24.21
C ALA A 7 -30.62 42.14 24.63
N LEU A 8 -30.35 42.24 25.94
CA LEU A 8 -29.09 42.80 26.47
C LEU A 8 -28.14 41.76 27.09
N LEU A 9 -28.53 40.48 27.16
CA LEU A 9 -27.64 39.38 27.56
C LEU A 9 -27.08 38.56 26.39
N SER A 10 -27.62 38.71 25.19
CA SER A 10 -27.16 38.02 23.98
C SER A 10 -26.14 38.80 23.14
N LEU A 11 -25.74 40.00 23.59
CA LEU A 11 -24.75 40.86 22.91
C LEU A 11 -23.40 40.97 23.64
N LEU A 12 -23.22 40.26 24.76
CA LEU A 12 -21.95 40.23 25.50
C LEU A 12 -21.05 39.01 25.20
N TRP A 13 -21.47 38.15 24.25
CA TRP A 13 -20.67 37.01 23.77
C TRP A 13 -19.98 37.26 22.41
N LEU A 14 -19.95 38.52 21.95
CA LEU A 14 -19.45 38.90 20.63
C LEU A 14 -18.32 39.94 20.64
N LEU A 15 -17.63 40.10 21.78
CA LEU A 15 -16.47 41.00 21.90
C LEU A 15 -15.36 40.41 22.77
N VAL A 16 -14.77 39.27 22.35
CA VAL A 16 -13.35 38.93 22.63
C VAL A 16 -12.80 38.10 21.47
N VAL A 17 -12.64 38.71 20.28
CA VAL A 17 -11.66 38.26 19.28
C VAL A 17 -11.07 39.49 18.62
N CYS A 18 -10.15 40.14 19.31
CA CYS A 18 -9.19 41.07 18.72
C CYS A 18 -8.01 41.20 19.70
N GLU A 19 -7.23 40.13 19.81
CA GLU A 19 -5.79 40.31 20.01
C GLU A 19 -5.10 39.58 18.88
N ALA A 20 -4.47 40.38 18.02
CA ALA A 20 -3.39 39.93 17.17
C ALA A 20 -2.30 39.39 18.10
N CYS A 21 -2.21 38.07 18.25
CA CYS A 21 -1.02 37.47 18.81
C CYS A 21 0.08 37.46 17.74
N PRO A 22 1.24 38.07 18.00
CA PRO A 22 2.35 38.07 17.07
C PRO A 22 2.84 36.63 16.90
N LEU A 23 3.31 36.31 15.69
CA LEU A 23 4.10 35.12 15.40
C LEU A 23 5.15 34.89 16.50
N GLY A 24 4.83 33.98 17.42
CA GLY A 24 5.70 33.57 18.52
C GLY A 24 6.67 32.52 18.02
N ASN A 25 7.95 32.83 18.06
CA ASN A 25 9.04 31.87 17.92
C ASN A 25 8.89 30.77 18.98
N HIS A 26 8.45 29.57 18.57
CA HIS A 26 8.58 28.38 19.39
C HIS A 26 9.87 27.65 19.04
N ALA A 27 10.96 28.14 19.65
CA ALA A 27 12.15 27.35 19.84
C ALA A 27 11.94 26.36 21.01
N THR A 28 12.35 25.11 20.77
CA THR A 28 12.81 24.11 21.74
C THR A 28 11.79 23.49 22.71
N ALA A 29 11.17 22.40 22.27
CA ALA A 29 10.96 21.19 23.07
C ALA A 29 11.18 19.96 22.18
N TYR A 30 12.41 19.81 21.65
CA TYR A 30 12.85 18.64 20.90
C TYR A 30 13.58 17.68 21.86
N SER A 31 12.99 16.52 22.11
CA SER A 31 13.76 15.27 22.20
C SER A 31 13.57 14.53 20.88
N PRO A 32 14.60 13.83 20.38
CA PRO A 32 14.77 13.59 18.96
C PRO A 32 13.93 12.41 18.51
N LEU A 33 12.71 12.68 18.06
CA LEU A 33 12.18 11.90 16.93
C LEU A 33 13.08 12.26 15.72
N PRO A 34 13.56 11.29 14.93
CA PRO A 34 14.36 11.59 13.75
C PRO A 34 13.61 12.61 12.90
N ASN A 35 14.36 13.53 12.32
CA ASN A 35 13.89 14.75 11.70
C ASN A 35 13.12 14.47 10.39
N PHE A 36 11.94 13.86 10.51
CA PHE A 36 11.13 13.30 9.43
C PHE A 36 10.29 14.37 8.68
N ASN A 37 10.17 15.59 9.21
CA ASN A 37 9.28 16.61 8.62
C ASN A 37 9.86 17.38 7.41
N GLN A 38 11.10 17.14 6.97
CA GLN A 38 11.70 17.92 5.86
C GLN A 38 12.30 17.09 4.71
N THR A 39 12.30 15.77 4.84
CA THR A 39 12.90 14.85 3.84
C THR A 39 11.97 13.72 3.40
N LEU A 40 10.77 13.59 3.98
CA LEU A 40 9.86 12.48 3.70
C LEU A 40 9.01 12.63 2.44
N PHE A 41 8.67 13.86 2.06
CA PHE A 41 7.76 14.09 0.95
C PHE A 41 8.56 14.35 -0.31
N ARG A 42 8.08 13.82 -1.44
CA ARG A 42 8.60 14.16 -2.76
C ARG A 42 8.62 15.69 -2.84
N ARG A 43 9.80 16.31 -2.90
CA ARG A 43 9.85 17.76 -3.07
C ARG A 43 9.23 18.03 -4.44
N ASN A 44 8.05 18.63 -4.47
CA ASN A 44 7.57 19.39 -5.61
C ASN A 44 8.51 20.57 -5.81
N ILE A 45 9.69 20.32 -6.40
CA ILE A 45 10.65 21.35 -6.79
C ILE A 45 10.13 22.00 -8.06
N GLY A 46 9.14 22.87 -7.90
CA GLY A 46 8.78 23.88 -8.90
C GLY A 46 8.12 23.37 -10.17
N THR A 47 7.67 24.34 -10.95
CA THR A 47 6.94 24.26 -12.22
C THR A 47 7.74 23.66 -13.39
N GLY A 48 8.70 22.77 -13.13
CA GLY A 48 9.48 22.04 -14.14
C GLY A 48 9.25 20.54 -13.95
N GLY A 49 8.45 19.95 -14.84
CA GLY A 49 8.01 18.56 -14.77
C GLY A 49 9.16 17.58 -14.55
N TYR A 50 9.15 16.91 -13.40
CA TYR A 50 9.71 15.57 -13.31
C TYR A 50 8.71 14.66 -14.00
N ASP A 51 9.12 14.01 -15.08
CA ASP A 51 8.35 12.91 -15.63
C ASP A 51 8.26 11.83 -14.54
N ALA A 52 7.04 11.35 -14.28
CA ALA A 52 6.82 10.24 -13.35
C ALA A 52 7.68 9.05 -13.80
N PRO A 53 8.35 8.35 -12.87
CA PRO A 53 9.16 7.19 -13.23
C PRO A 53 8.27 6.14 -13.89
N SER A 54 8.80 5.53 -14.93
CA SER A 54 8.23 4.35 -15.57
C SER A 54 8.27 3.14 -14.64
N ALA A 55 7.44 2.15 -14.93
CA ALA A 55 7.46 0.88 -14.25
C ALA A 55 8.83 0.19 -14.37
N SER A 56 9.54 0.34 -15.50
CA SER A 56 10.88 -0.22 -15.68
C SER A 56 11.98 0.50 -14.89
N GLU A 57 11.74 1.73 -14.44
CA GLU A 57 12.65 2.43 -13.52
C GLU A 57 12.43 2.00 -12.07
N LEU A 58 11.21 1.60 -11.71
CA LEU A 58 10.85 1.15 -10.37
C LEU A 58 11.00 -0.37 -10.16
N PHE A 59 10.85 -1.15 -11.23
CA PHE A 59 10.81 -2.61 -11.18
C PHE A 59 11.71 -3.25 -12.23
N SER A 60 12.25 -4.41 -11.87
CA SER A 60 12.83 -5.34 -12.83
C SER A 60 11.71 -6.03 -13.59
N ILE A 61 11.49 -5.59 -14.84
CA ILE A 61 10.49 -6.15 -15.76
C ILE A 61 11.22 -6.86 -16.90
N GLY A 62 11.16 -8.19 -16.91
CA GLY A 62 11.83 -9.03 -17.90
C GLY A 62 10.90 -9.70 -18.91
N SER A 63 11.51 -10.27 -19.95
CA SER A 63 10.89 -11.27 -20.84
C SER A 63 11.01 -12.70 -20.29
N THR A 64 11.37 -12.85 -19.02
CA THR A 64 11.41 -14.12 -18.29
C THR A 64 10.02 -14.75 -18.25
N PRO A 65 9.91 -16.08 -18.00
CA PRO A 65 8.63 -16.71 -17.71
C PRO A 65 7.85 -15.92 -16.66
N GLY A 66 6.57 -15.69 -16.92
CA GLY A 66 5.69 -14.87 -16.09
C GLY A 66 6.06 -13.39 -15.95
N GLY A 67 7.04 -12.88 -16.70
CA GLY A 67 7.40 -11.47 -16.71
C GLY A 67 6.31 -10.58 -17.33
N CYS A 68 6.38 -9.28 -17.02
CA CYS A 68 5.37 -8.30 -17.38
C CYS A 68 5.58 -7.58 -18.73
N SER A 69 6.51 -8.02 -19.56
CA SER A 69 6.89 -7.31 -20.81
C SER A 69 5.72 -7.03 -21.76
N SER A 70 4.72 -7.91 -21.86
CA SER A 70 3.53 -7.69 -22.70
C SER A 70 2.50 -6.72 -22.10
N GLN A 71 2.63 -6.41 -20.81
CA GLN A 71 1.73 -5.52 -20.06
C GLN A 71 2.40 -4.20 -19.67
N SER A 72 3.61 -3.92 -20.17
CA SER A 72 4.44 -2.79 -19.72
C SER A 72 3.70 -1.45 -19.79
N ALA A 73 3.00 -1.17 -20.88
CA ALA A 73 2.25 0.08 -21.04
C ALA A 73 1.12 0.22 -20.00
N ILE A 74 0.40 -0.87 -19.70
CA ILE A 74 -0.66 -0.86 -18.68
C ILE A 74 -0.06 -0.62 -17.30
N ILE A 75 1.08 -1.24 -17.00
CA ILE A 75 1.75 -1.08 -15.72
C ILE A 75 2.35 0.33 -15.56
N ASP A 76 2.90 0.91 -16.63
CA ASP A 76 3.34 2.31 -16.62
C ASP A 76 2.19 3.26 -16.28
N ASP A 77 0.99 2.99 -16.82
CA ASP A 77 -0.20 3.77 -16.48
C ASP A 77 -0.63 3.54 -15.03
N TRP A 78 -0.60 2.30 -14.53
CA TRP A 78 -0.88 2.01 -13.11
C TRP A 78 0.14 2.65 -12.16
N VAL A 79 1.41 2.77 -12.54
CA VAL A 79 2.42 3.52 -11.75
C VAL A 79 2.08 5.00 -11.69
N LYS A 80 1.66 5.61 -12.80
CA LYS A 80 1.19 7.01 -12.80
C LYS A 80 -0.05 7.19 -11.92
N GLU A 81 -1.00 6.25 -11.98
CA GLU A 81 -2.18 6.27 -11.11
C GLU A 81 -1.80 6.12 -9.64
N ALA A 82 -0.90 5.19 -9.30
CA ALA A 82 -0.39 5.01 -7.95
C ALA A 82 0.24 6.30 -7.41
N ILE A 83 1.02 7.02 -8.24
CA ILE A 83 1.59 8.33 -7.87
C ILE A 83 0.48 9.35 -7.59
N LEU A 84 -0.51 9.49 -8.48
CA LEU A 84 -1.61 10.43 -8.30
C LEU A 84 -2.42 10.15 -7.01
N LEU A 85 -2.72 8.88 -6.76
CA LEU A 85 -3.41 8.44 -5.55
C LEU A 85 -2.55 8.69 -4.29
N HIS A 86 -1.26 8.42 -4.38
CA HIS A 86 -0.34 8.62 -3.26
C HIS A 86 -0.09 10.09 -2.93
N ASP A 87 0.07 10.94 -3.94
CA ASP A 87 0.20 12.40 -3.75
C ASP A 87 -1.04 12.97 -3.04
N ALA A 88 -2.22 12.43 -3.32
CA ALA A 88 -3.46 12.78 -2.61
C ALA A 88 -3.40 12.34 -1.14
N VAL A 89 -2.90 11.14 -0.84
CA VAL A 89 -2.67 10.67 0.54
C VAL A 89 -1.66 11.55 1.27
N GLU A 90 -0.53 11.91 0.65
CA GLU A 90 0.46 12.82 1.22
C GLU A 90 -0.15 14.18 1.54
N THR A 91 -0.93 14.74 0.60
CA THR A 91 -1.67 16.00 0.80
C THR A 91 -2.65 15.88 1.98
N ALA A 92 -3.41 14.79 2.06
CA ALA A 92 -4.31 14.57 3.18
C ALA A 92 -3.59 14.44 4.51
N TYR A 93 -2.40 13.84 4.52
CA TYR A 93 -1.58 13.68 5.72
C TYR A 93 -0.97 15.01 6.18
N SER A 94 -0.63 15.92 5.26
CA SER A 94 -0.11 17.25 5.60
C SER A 94 -1.22 18.23 6.00
N ASP A 95 -2.37 18.19 5.33
CA ASP A 95 -3.35 19.28 5.34
C ASP A 95 -4.60 18.99 6.18
N TYR A 96 -4.66 17.85 6.88
CA TYR A 96 -5.81 17.47 7.71
C TYR A 96 -6.19 18.56 8.73
N LYS A 97 -5.24 19.34 9.26
CA LYS A 97 -5.56 20.38 10.25
C LYS A 97 -6.40 21.51 9.66
N SER A 98 -6.21 21.83 8.39
CA SER A 98 -6.93 22.92 7.70
C SER A 98 -8.20 22.45 6.98
N ASP A 99 -8.31 21.16 6.66
CA ASP A 99 -9.44 20.63 5.89
C ASP A 99 -10.29 19.62 6.69
N LEU A 100 -11.55 19.97 6.91
CA LEU A 100 -12.51 19.14 7.65
C LEU A 100 -12.87 17.83 6.90
N GLY A 101 -12.94 17.87 5.57
CA GLY A 101 -13.23 16.70 4.75
C GLY A 101 -12.09 15.68 4.85
N LEU A 102 -10.84 16.13 4.78
CA LEU A 102 -9.67 15.26 4.97
C LEU A 102 -9.64 14.62 6.36
N ARG A 103 -9.97 15.37 7.42
CA ARG A 103 -10.12 14.77 8.76
C ARG A 103 -11.18 13.70 8.80
N ALA A 104 -12.35 13.98 8.22
CA ALA A 104 -13.44 13.02 8.19
C ALA A 104 -13.03 11.73 7.46
N LEU A 105 -12.29 11.83 6.35
CA LEU A 105 -11.77 10.65 5.64
C LEU A 105 -10.75 9.87 6.50
N TRP A 106 -9.82 10.54 7.19
CA TRP A 106 -8.89 9.87 8.11
C TRP A 106 -9.64 9.14 9.24
N SER A 107 -10.67 9.75 9.79
CA SER A 107 -11.51 9.11 10.81
C SER A 107 -12.25 7.89 10.26
N VAL A 108 -12.83 8.00 9.05
CA VAL A 108 -13.67 6.95 8.46
C VAL A 108 -12.88 5.74 8.00
N TYR A 109 -11.74 5.93 7.32
CA TYR A 109 -10.98 4.82 6.72
C TYR A 109 -9.83 4.31 7.61
N MET A 110 -9.31 5.16 8.50
CA MET A 110 -8.12 4.82 9.31
C MET A 110 -8.40 4.82 10.83
N GLY A 111 -9.60 5.25 11.25
CA GLY A 111 -9.98 5.27 12.65
C GLY A 111 -9.21 6.31 13.46
N ILE A 112 -8.80 7.42 12.83
CA ILE A 112 -8.08 8.51 13.51
C ILE A 112 -9.06 9.44 14.22
N GLU A 113 -8.74 9.77 15.46
CA GLU A 113 -9.51 10.69 16.28
C GLU A 113 -8.86 12.05 16.35
N PHE A 114 -9.67 13.09 16.22
CA PHE A 114 -9.26 14.48 16.26
C PHE A 114 -10.03 15.23 17.35
N ASN A 115 -9.37 16.21 17.95
CA ASN A 115 -9.99 17.23 18.77
C ASN A 115 -10.85 18.18 17.91
N ILE A 116 -11.69 18.99 18.56
CA ILE A 116 -12.54 19.99 17.89
C ILE A 116 -11.71 21.00 17.10
N ASP A 117 -10.51 21.33 17.56
CA ASP A 117 -9.58 22.25 16.89
C ASP A 117 -8.84 21.61 15.69
N GLY A 118 -9.12 20.34 15.39
CA GLY A 118 -8.53 19.59 14.29
C GLY A 118 -7.15 18.99 14.60
N THR A 119 -6.64 19.14 15.82
CA THR A 119 -5.44 18.41 16.27
C THR A 119 -5.76 16.94 16.53
N LEU A 120 -4.75 16.07 16.51
CA LEU A 120 -4.93 14.67 16.91
C LEU A 120 -5.34 14.58 18.38
N LEU A 121 -6.26 13.66 18.70
CA LEU A 121 -6.59 13.37 20.09
C LEU A 121 -5.36 12.86 20.84
N GLU A 122 -5.00 13.50 21.94
CA GLU A 122 -3.82 13.14 22.73
C GLU A 122 -4.00 11.77 23.40
N SER A 123 -3.39 10.74 22.81
CA SER A 123 -3.28 9.41 23.40
C SER A 123 -2.17 8.60 22.72
N ASP A 124 -1.45 7.78 23.48
CA ASP A 124 -0.40 6.90 22.95
C ASP A 124 -0.89 6.03 21.79
N THR A 125 -2.15 5.59 21.84
CA THR A 125 -2.74 4.75 20.78
C THR A 125 -2.94 5.52 19.48
N VAL A 126 -3.41 6.76 19.55
CA VAL A 126 -3.58 7.62 18.36
C VAL A 126 -2.22 8.02 17.80
N GLU A 127 -1.25 8.35 18.65
CA GLU A 127 0.11 8.72 18.22
C GLU A 127 0.83 7.55 17.53
N LEU A 128 0.82 6.35 18.12
CA LEU A 128 1.40 5.15 17.52
C LEU A 128 0.74 4.81 16.19
N ARG A 129 -0.59 4.89 16.14
CA ARG A 129 -1.37 4.66 14.91
C ARG A 129 -1.00 5.66 13.81
N TRP A 130 -0.99 6.95 14.14
CA TRP A 130 -0.65 8.02 13.20
C TRP A 130 0.79 7.90 12.72
N GLY A 131 1.73 7.62 13.62
CA GLY A 131 3.14 7.37 13.29
C GLY A 131 3.31 6.16 12.37
N SER A 132 2.58 5.07 12.62
CA SER A 132 2.58 3.89 11.74
C SER A 132 2.07 4.24 10.34
N ILE A 133 0.97 4.98 10.24
CA ILE A 133 0.43 5.46 8.96
C ILE A 133 1.46 6.31 8.22
N GLY A 134 2.09 7.27 8.90
CA GLY A 134 3.12 8.11 8.31
C GLY A 134 4.34 7.32 7.82
N GLY A 135 4.76 6.29 8.55
CA GLY A 135 5.82 5.37 8.14
C GLY A 135 5.48 4.64 6.83
N ARG A 136 4.25 4.11 6.72
CA ARG A 136 3.79 3.43 5.48
C ARG A 136 3.73 4.36 4.29
N ILE A 137 3.25 5.59 4.50
CA ILE A 137 3.21 6.60 3.44
C ILE A 137 4.65 6.84 2.97
N SER A 138 5.57 7.14 3.89
CA SER A 138 6.99 7.34 3.61
C SER A 138 7.63 6.20 2.80
N ASP A 139 7.40 4.94 3.19
CA ASP A 139 7.99 3.79 2.49
C ASP A 139 7.53 3.72 1.02
N VAL A 140 6.25 3.99 0.76
CA VAL A 140 5.70 4.04 -0.60
C VAL A 140 6.19 5.29 -1.34
N SER A 141 6.25 6.48 -0.70
CA SER A 141 6.81 7.71 -1.28
C SER A 141 8.24 7.49 -1.76
N GLN A 142 9.08 6.85 -0.94
CA GLN A 142 10.47 6.55 -1.26
C GLN A 142 10.57 5.67 -2.51
N PHE A 143 9.79 4.59 -2.55
CA PHE A 143 9.78 3.68 -3.69
C PHE A 143 9.31 4.38 -4.96
N LEU A 144 8.16 5.07 -4.92
CA LEU A 144 7.61 5.80 -6.06
C LEU A 144 8.49 6.97 -6.52
N ALA A 145 9.38 7.47 -5.66
CA ALA A 145 10.40 8.45 -6.02
C ALA A 145 11.61 7.85 -6.76
N GLY A 146 11.66 6.52 -6.94
CA GLY A 146 12.79 5.82 -7.55
C GLY A 146 13.99 5.63 -6.61
N ALA A 147 13.81 5.85 -5.31
CA ALA A 147 14.87 5.66 -4.32
C ALA A 147 15.02 4.20 -3.86
N GLY A 148 14.25 3.29 -4.45
CA GLY A 148 14.28 1.86 -4.15
C GLY A 148 13.58 1.51 -2.83
N LEU A 149 13.75 0.26 -2.41
CA LEU A 149 13.10 -0.29 -1.22
C LEU A 149 13.86 0.04 0.06
N THR A 150 13.12 0.30 1.15
CA THR A 150 13.68 0.30 2.51
C THR A 150 14.27 -1.08 2.82
N ASP A 151 15.48 -1.13 3.37
CA ASP A 151 16.24 -2.36 3.67
C ASP A 151 16.38 -3.34 2.49
N ALA A 152 16.59 -2.79 1.28
CA ALA A 152 16.86 -3.60 0.09
C ALA A 152 18.05 -4.55 0.31
N LYS A 153 17.91 -5.79 -0.15
CA LYS A 153 18.93 -6.84 -0.12
C LYS A 153 19.82 -6.80 -1.35
N THR A 154 19.32 -6.21 -2.44
CA THR A 154 20.06 -6.06 -3.69
C THR A 154 20.12 -4.59 -4.12
N SER A 155 21.03 -4.28 -5.03
CA SER A 155 21.07 -2.97 -5.69
C SER A 155 20.11 -2.87 -6.88
N SER A 156 19.44 -3.96 -7.24
CA SER A 156 18.54 -4.01 -8.40
C SER A 156 17.11 -3.67 -7.97
N PRO A 157 16.30 -3.08 -8.86
CA PRO A 157 14.88 -2.88 -8.58
C PRO A 157 14.17 -4.20 -8.30
N PRO A 158 13.16 -4.22 -7.41
CA PRO A 158 12.39 -5.44 -7.13
C PRO A 158 11.71 -5.97 -8.39
N TRP A 159 11.50 -7.28 -8.45
CA TRP A 159 10.83 -7.90 -9.58
C TRP A 159 9.32 -7.67 -9.58
N LEU A 160 8.76 -7.48 -10.77
CA LEU A 160 7.33 -7.47 -11.02
C LEU A 160 6.98 -8.55 -12.06
N PHE A 161 6.11 -9.48 -11.66
CA PHE A 161 5.62 -10.58 -12.47
C PHE A 161 4.13 -10.42 -12.77
N CYS A 162 3.68 -11.01 -13.88
CA CYS A 162 2.33 -10.89 -14.43
C CYS A 162 1.62 -12.25 -14.66
N SER A 163 2.27 -13.38 -14.37
CA SER A 163 1.63 -14.70 -14.44
C SER A 163 2.24 -15.73 -13.49
N ALA A 164 1.51 -16.82 -13.25
CA ALA A 164 1.97 -17.95 -12.45
C ALA A 164 3.24 -18.62 -13.01
N ASP A 165 3.54 -18.43 -14.31
CA ASP A 165 4.72 -19.00 -14.97
C ASP A 165 6.03 -18.42 -14.44
N ALA A 166 5.97 -17.37 -13.61
CA ALA A 166 7.11 -16.76 -12.95
C ALA A 166 7.87 -17.74 -12.04
N GLY A 167 7.16 -18.72 -11.49
CA GLY A 167 7.72 -19.69 -10.56
C GLY A 167 7.33 -21.11 -10.89
N LYS A 168 8.29 -22.02 -10.80
CA LYS A 168 8.06 -23.46 -10.91
C LYS A 168 7.89 -24.05 -9.51
N TYR A 169 6.77 -24.74 -9.26
CA TYR A 169 6.57 -25.46 -8.01
C TYR A 169 7.65 -26.54 -7.81
N ILE A 170 8.26 -26.55 -6.62
CA ILE A 170 9.24 -27.56 -6.21
C ILE A 170 8.74 -28.22 -4.91
N PRO A 171 8.47 -29.54 -4.92
CA PRO A 171 8.19 -30.32 -3.71
C PRO A 171 9.30 -30.18 -2.66
N PHE A 172 8.95 -30.26 -1.37
CA PHE A 172 9.95 -30.10 -0.29
C PHE A 172 10.98 -31.23 -0.23
N ASP A 173 10.69 -32.39 -0.79
CA ASP A 173 11.63 -33.52 -0.82
C ASP A 173 12.45 -33.54 -2.12
N ASP A 174 12.26 -32.55 -3.01
CA ASP A 174 13.09 -32.35 -4.21
C ASP A 174 14.33 -31.50 -3.89
N MET A 175 15.33 -31.61 -4.78
CA MET A 175 16.62 -30.94 -4.67
C MET A 175 16.49 -29.41 -4.68
N VAL A 176 17.26 -28.75 -3.83
CA VAL A 176 17.34 -27.29 -3.74
C VAL A 176 18.46 -26.74 -4.63
N GLN A 177 18.21 -25.56 -5.21
CA GLN A 177 19.15 -24.84 -6.07
C GLN A 177 19.77 -23.65 -5.32
N ASP A 178 21.03 -23.35 -5.61
CA ASP A 178 21.77 -22.20 -5.07
C ASP A 178 21.52 -20.90 -5.86
N GLU A 179 22.28 -19.83 -5.57
CA GLU A 179 22.22 -18.56 -6.29
C GLU A 179 22.58 -18.63 -7.79
N ASN A 180 23.30 -19.68 -8.21
CA ASN A 180 23.68 -19.93 -9.60
C ASN A 180 22.64 -20.79 -10.33
N GLY A 181 21.63 -21.29 -9.61
CA GLY A 181 20.65 -22.23 -10.13
C GLY A 181 21.18 -23.66 -10.22
N GLU A 182 22.29 -23.99 -9.54
CA GLU A 182 22.86 -25.33 -9.49
C GLU A 182 22.32 -26.10 -8.27
N TYR A 183 22.12 -27.42 -8.41
CA TYR A 183 21.68 -28.23 -7.29
C TYR A 183 22.80 -28.39 -6.26
N ILE A 184 22.45 -28.22 -4.98
CA ILE A 184 23.44 -28.28 -3.90
C ILE A 184 23.70 -29.73 -3.51
N VAL A 185 24.92 -30.21 -3.76
CA VAL A 185 25.38 -31.56 -3.43
C VAL A 185 25.53 -31.70 -1.91
N PHE A 186 24.94 -32.77 -1.37
CA PHE A 186 24.98 -33.09 0.07
C PHE A 186 26.07 -34.10 0.40
N GLU A 187 26.17 -35.15 -0.41
CA GLU A 187 27.20 -36.17 -0.28
C GLU A 187 27.81 -36.48 -1.63
N VAL A 188 29.08 -36.86 -1.59
CA VAL A 188 29.84 -37.37 -2.74
C VAL A 188 30.35 -38.76 -2.41
N ASP A 189 30.67 -39.54 -3.44
CA ASP A 189 31.25 -40.86 -3.28
C ASP A 189 32.64 -40.82 -2.61
N GLU A 190 33.21 -42.01 -2.35
CA GLU A 190 34.52 -42.14 -1.69
C GLU A 190 35.67 -41.43 -2.42
N THR A 191 35.49 -41.09 -3.71
CA THR A 191 36.49 -40.37 -4.52
C THR A 191 36.32 -38.85 -4.46
N GLY A 192 35.18 -38.38 -3.98
CA GLY A 192 34.83 -36.96 -3.91
C GLY A 192 34.38 -36.36 -5.25
N GLU A 193 34.22 -37.18 -6.29
CA GLU A 193 33.97 -36.70 -7.66
C GLU A 193 32.50 -36.82 -8.09
N ILE A 194 31.76 -37.80 -7.56
CA ILE A 194 30.40 -38.10 -8.00
C ILE A 194 29.41 -37.76 -6.87
N PRO A 195 28.44 -36.85 -7.09
CA PRO A 195 27.34 -36.62 -6.16
C PRO A 195 26.55 -37.90 -5.89
N THR A 196 26.39 -38.25 -4.63
CA THR A 196 25.59 -39.40 -4.17
C THR A 196 24.29 -38.97 -3.49
N ASP A 197 24.22 -37.74 -2.98
CA ASP A 197 23.02 -37.16 -2.39
C ASP A 197 22.98 -35.64 -2.56
N TYR A 198 21.80 -35.03 -2.44
CA TYR A 198 21.57 -33.60 -2.63
C TYR A 198 20.75 -33.02 -1.49
N LEU A 199 21.00 -31.75 -1.15
CA LEU A 199 20.13 -31.04 -0.21
C LEU A 199 18.76 -30.81 -0.84
N THR A 200 17.73 -30.93 -0.01
CA THR A 200 16.34 -30.73 -0.40
C THR A 200 15.82 -29.36 0.03
N VAL A 201 14.78 -28.87 -0.65
CA VAL A 201 14.13 -27.60 -0.31
C VAL A 201 13.62 -27.62 1.15
N GLY A 202 13.09 -28.75 1.60
CA GLY A 202 12.57 -28.93 2.95
C GLY A 202 13.62 -28.92 4.05
N GLN A 203 14.86 -29.33 3.75
CA GLN A 203 15.99 -29.24 4.68
C GLN A 203 16.47 -27.80 4.83
N VAL A 204 16.47 -27.02 3.75
CA VAL A 204 16.92 -25.62 3.73
C VAL A 204 15.86 -24.67 4.27
N PHE A 205 14.58 -24.93 3.99
CA PHE A 205 13.45 -24.10 4.40
C PHE A 205 12.48 -24.85 5.34
N PRO A 206 12.96 -25.31 6.51
CA PRO A 206 12.16 -26.15 7.41
C PRO A 206 10.97 -25.38 7.99
N SER A 207 11.07 -24.07 8.19
CA SER A 207 9.95 -23.23 8.67
C SER A 207 8.78 -23.24 7.70
N VAL A 208 9.05 -23.18 6.39
CA VAL A 208 8.02 -23.23 5.35
C VAL A 208 7.42 -24.64 5.28
N LYS A 209 8.26 -25.69 5.27
CA LYS A 209 7.80 -27.09 5.30
C LYS A 209 6.88 -27.37 6.51
N ASN A 210 7.27 -26.88 7.68
CA ASN A 210 6.56 -27.13 8.93
C ASN A 210 5.28 -26.28 9.12
N SER A 211 5.04 -25.28 8.25
CA SER A 211 3.79 -24.50 8.26
C SER A 211 2.56 -25.34 7.88
N GLY A 212 2.76 -26.46 7.17
CA GLY A 212 1.69 -27.38 6.73
C GLY A 212 0.95 -26.94 5.45
N ASN A 213 0.99 -25.66 5.09
CA ASN A 213 0.35 -25.08 3.90
C ASN A 213 1.32 -24.34 2.97
N GLY A 214 2.59 -24.21 3.36
CA GLY A 214 3.64 -23.59 2.56
C GLY A 214 3.98 -24.38 1.29
N LYS A 215 4.30 -23.65 0.23
CA LYS A 215 4.68 -24.16 -1.09
C LYS A 215 5.87 -23.35 -1.59
N ALA A 216 6.86 -24.03 -2.16
CA ALA A 216 8.08 -23.42 -2.66
C ALA A 216 8.03 -23.32 -4.19
N PHE A 217 8.41 -22.16 -4.71
CA PHE A 217 8.45 -21.88 -6.14
C PHE A 217 9.83 -21.36 -6.50
N PHE A 218 10.53 -22.08 -7.37
CA PHE A 218 11.81 -21.61 -7.90
C PHE A 218 11.56 -20.57 -9.01
N MET A 219 12.21 -19.43 -8.87
CA MET A 219 12.05 -18.25 -9.70
C MET A 219 13.32 -18.06 -10.53
N ASN A 220 13.28 -18.49 -11.80
CA ASN A 220 14.42 -18.43 -12.71
C ASN A 220 14.94 -17.00 -12.95
N ALA A 221 14.09 -15.98 -12.74
CA ALA A 221 14.46 -14.58 -12.98
C ALA A 221 15.61 -14.10 -12.09
N PHE A 222 15.76 -14.69 -10.90
CA PHE A 222 16.78 -14.33 -9.92
C PHE A 222 17.42 -15.55 -9.23
N ASN A 223 17.21 -16.76 -9.77
CA ASN A 223 17.70 -18.02 -9.21
C ASN A 223 17.41 -18.19 -7.70
N GLY A 224 16.19 -17.91 -7.29
CA GLY A 224 15.80 -17.97 -5.88
C GLY A 224 14.41 -18.54 -5.68
N TYR A 225 13.91 -18.49 -4.45
CA TYR A 225 12.63 -19.07 -4.08
C TYR A 225 11.64 -18.02 -3.60
N ASN A 226 10.43 -18.09 -4.15
CA ASN A 226 9.24 -17.50 -3.55
C ASN A 226 8.46 -18.58 -2.79
N PHE A 227 7.79 -18.18 -1.73
CA PHE A 227 6.96 -19.08 -0.92
C PHE A 227 5.52 -18.58 -0.84
N ASP A 228 4.58 -19.49 -1.02
CA ASP A 228 3.15 -19.21 -0.87
C ASP A 228 2.54 -20.13 0.20
N TYR A 229 1.69 -19.59 1.05
CA TYR A 229 1.03 -20.29 2.14
C TYR A 229 -0.44 -20.60 1.82
N SER A 230 -0.82 -20.56 0.54
CA SER A 230 -2.17 -20.83 0.05
C SER A 230 -2.50 -22.32 -0.13
N SER A 231 -1.52 -23.22 -0.01
CA SER A 231 -1.60 -24.66 -0.34
C SER A 231 -1.72 -25.02 -1.83
N PHE A 232 -1.73 -24.05 -2.75
CA PHE A 232 -1.82 -24.32 -4.19
C PHE A 232 -0.44 -24.55 -4.82
N ASP A 233 -0.39 -25.38 -5.86
CA ASP A 233 0.85 -25.73 -6.57
C ASP A 233 1.17 -24.77 -7.73
N ALA A 234 0.48 -23.63 -7.82
CA ALA A 234 0.80 -22.53 -8.73
C ALA A 234 0.53 -21.17 -8.08
N LEU A 235 1.37 -20.17 -8.38
CA LEU A 235 1.42 -18.88 -7.70
C LEU A 235 0.14 -18.01 -7.84
N CYS A 236 -0.76 -18.32 -8.77
CA CYS A 236 -2.03 -17.60 -8.97
C CYS A 236 -3.29 -18.45 -8.84
N ASP A 237 -3.17 -19.71 -8.38
CA ASP A 237 -4.31 -20.63 -8.34
C ASP A 237 -5.24 -20.41 -7.14
N LYS A 238 -4.79 -19.66 -6.13
CA LYS A 238 -5.65 -19.27 -5.00
C LYS A 238 -6.88 -18.51 -5.53
N PRO A 239 -8.11 -19.01 -5.32
CA PRO A 239 -9.31 -18.35 -5.81
C PRO A 239 -9.42 -16.92 -5.29
N GLY A 240 -9.71 -15.99 -6.19
CA GLY A 240 -9.86 -14.57 -5.84
C GLY A 240 -8.56 -13.81 -5.63
N ARG A 241 -7.38 -14.41 -5.85
CA ARG A 241 -6.10 -13.68 -5.83
C ARG A 241 -5.98 -12.81 -7.08
N TYR A 242 -5.78 -11.52 -6.84
CA TYR A 242 -5.43 -10.54 -7.88
C TYR A 242 -3.92 -10.30 -7.88
N ALA A 243 -3.31 -10.10 -6.73
CA ALA A 243 -1.86 -9.99 -6.63
C ALA A 243 -1.34 -10.59 -5.33
N VAL A 244 -0.02 -10.64 -5.21
CA VAL A 244 0.68 -10.99 -3.98
C VAL A 244 2.09 -10.41 -4.00
N THR A 245 2.51 -9.86 -2.87
CA THR A 245 3.90 -9.52 -2.59
C THR A 245 4.58 -10.66 -1.82
N ALA A 246 5.64 -11.22 -2.40
CA ALA A 246 6.45 -12.24 -1.76
C ALA A 246 7.57 -11.61 -0.92
N PHE A 247 7.74 -12.12 0.30
CA PHE A 247 8.82 -11.72 1.21
C PHE A 247 9.94 -12.76 1.17
N PRO A 248 11.22 -12.34 1.18
CA PRO A 248 12.33 -13.26 1.24
C PRO A 248 12.25 -14.07 2.54
N THR A 249 12.36 -15.40 2.40
CA THR A 249 12.44 -16.30 3.55
C THR A 249 13.89 -16.71 3.76
N GLN A 250 14.37 -16.59 4.99
CA GLN A 250 15.74 -16.95 5.32
C GLN A 250 15.93 -18.47 5.22
N ALA A 251 16.90 -18.88 4.39
CA ALA A 251 17.40 -20.25 4.39
C ALA A 251 18.08 -20.57 5.72
N THR A 252 17.82 -21.77 6.25
CA THR A 252 18.58 -22.30 7.39
C THR A 252 19.81 -23.02 6.84
N ASN A 253 21.02 -22.65 7.26
CA ASN A 253 22.20 -23.46 6.98
C ASN A 253 22.11 -24.73 7.84
N PRO A 254 22.01 -25.93 7.27
CA PRO A 254 21.89 -27.15 8.04
C PRO A 254 23.23 -27.59 8.69
N GLY A 255 24.26 -26.74 8.69
CA GLY A 255 25.55 -26.95 9.36
C GLY A 255 26.71 -27.28 8.42
N TYR A 256 26.64 -26.85 7.16
CA TYR A 256 27.59 -27.19 6.09
C TYR A 256 28.44 -25.98 5.68
N GLU A 257 29.38 -26.17 4.73
CA GLU A 257 30.14 -25.09 4.07
C GLU A 257 29.22 -23.93 3.65
N GLU A 258 29.79 -22.75 3.38
CA GLU A 258 29.00 -21.56 3.00
C GLU A 258 28.17 -21.82 1.74
N ILE A 259 26.91 -22.26 1.94
CA ILE A 259 25.90 -22.34 0.89
C ILE A 259 25.34 -20.93 0.73
N THR A 260 25.48 -20.38 -0.48
CA THR A 260 24.94 -19.06 -0.82
C THR A 260 23.66 -19.23 -1.63
N PHE A 261 22.58 -18.65 -1.13
CA PHE A 261 21.33 -18.50 -1.88
C PHE A 261 21.23 -17.10 -2.44
N ALA A 262 20.51 -16.95 -3.55
CA ALA A 262 20.32 -15.65 -4.16
C ALA A 262 19.79 -14.65 -3.13
N ALA A 263 20.45 -13.50 -3.01
CA ALA A 263 19.88 -12.37 -2.30
C ALA A 263 18.70 -11.86 -3.12
N VAL A 264 17.49 -11.93 -2.55
CA VAL A 264 16.27 -11.49 -3.23
C VAL A 264 15.58 -10.43 -2.39
N ASP A 265 15.19 -9.36 -3.05
CA ASP A 265 14.27 -8.38 -2.50
C ASP A 265 12.83 -8.90 -2.49
N ARG A 266 11.96 -8.18 -1.77
CA ARG A 266 10.52 -8.36 -1.91
C ARG A 266 10.14 -8.17 -3.38
N ASN A 267 9.20 -8.95 -3.88
CA ASN A 267 8.76 -8.89 -5.27
C ASN A 267 7.25 -9.03 -5.38
N VAL A 268 6.68 -8.53 -6.46
CA VAL A 268 5.23 -8.50 -6.68
C VAL A 268 4.87 -9.44 -7.83
N LEU A 269 3.80 -10.21 -7.64
CA LEU A 269 3.15 -10.97 -8.69
C LEU A 269 1.73 -10.47 -8.87
N LEU A 270 1.46 -9.88 -10.04
CA LEU A 270 0.12 -9.58 -10.53
C LEU A 270 -0.42 -10.80 -11.26
N CYS A 271 -1.50 -11.39 -10.77
CA CYS A 271 -2.14 -12.52 -11.42
C CYS A 271 -2.95 -12.06 -12.63
N PRO A 272 -3.17 -12.94 -13.64
CA PRO A 272 -3.91 -12.59 -14.85
C PRO A 272 -5.29 -11.97 -14.59
N LYS A 273 -5.94 -12.35 -13.49
CA LYS A 273 -7.23 -11.82 -13.05
C LYS A 273 -7.23 -10.30 -12.82
N THR A 274 -6.09 -9.70 -12.45
CA THR A 274 -5.95 -8.26 -12.23
C THR A 274 -6.15 -7.43 -13.48
N PHE A 275 -5.85 -7.99 -14.65
CA PHE A 275 -6.00 -7.30 -15.93
C PHE A 275 -7.41 -7.44 -16.53
N ALA A 276 -8.28 -8.24 -15.92
CA ALA A 276 -9.61 -8.56 -16.43
C ALA A 276 -10.60 -8.70 -15.26
N PRO A 277 -11.03 -7.57 -14.65
CA PRO A 277 -12.00 -7.61 -13.57
C PRO A 277 -13.34 -8.10 -14.12
N GLY A 278 -14.16 -8.73 -13.28
CA GLY A 278 -15.50 -9.16 -13.67
C GLY A 278 -16.41 -7.97 -13.94
N ASP A 279 -17.23 -8.03 -14.99
CA ASP A 279 -18.23 -7.00 -15.31
C ASP A 279 -19.15 -6.71 -14.12
N GLY A 280 -19.17 -5.46 -13.66
CA GLY A 280 -20.04 -5.02 -12.55
C GLY A 280 -19.60 -5.49 -11.16
N GLU A 281 -18.40 -6.06 -11.03
CA GLU A 281 -17.79 -6.41 -9.75
C GLU A 281 -16.83 -5.30 -9.26
N TRP A 282 -16.05 -5.63 -8.22
CA TRP A 282 -15.08 -4.73 -7.60
C TRP A 282 -13.98 -4.38 -8.61
N HIS A 283 -13.40 -3.17 -8.51
CA HIS A 283 -12.46 -2.65 -9.52
C HIS A 283 -13.12 -2.50 -10.90
N SER A 284 -14.23 -1.76 -10.93
CA SER A 284 -15.11 -1.62 -12.08
C SER A 284 -14.61 -0.65 -13.16
N TYR A 285 -13.61 0.20 -12.86
CA TYR A 285 -13.08 1.17 -13.81
C TYR A 285 -11.75 0.74 -14.41
N SER A 286 -11.62 0.94 -15.71
CA SER A 286 -10.43 0.56 -16.46
C SER A 286 -9.19 1.35 -16.03
N SER A 287 -9.37 2.61 -15.64
CA SER A 287 -8.32 3.52 -15.20
C SER A 287 -8.88 4.61 -14.28
N LEU A 288 -8.01 5.30 -13.55
CA LEU A 288 -8.36 6.49 -12.78
C LEU A 288 -8.82 7.61 -13.73
N ALA A 289 -8.18 7.76 -14.89
CA ALA A 289 -8.56 8.76 -15.88
C ALA A 289 -10.01 8.55 -16.39
N ASP A 290 -10.41 7.29 -16.59
CA ASP A 290 -11.77 6.90 -16.98
C ASP A 290 -12.80 7.25 -15.89
N LEU A 291 -12.48 6.97 -14.63
CA LEU A 291 -13.30 7.36 -13.48
C LEU A 291 -13.48 8.88 -13.37
N MET A 292 -12.44 9.66 -13.70
CA MET A 292 -12.44 11.13 -13.58
C MET A 292 -13.11 11.85 -14.75
N THR A 293 -13.71 11.14 -15.71
CA THR A 293 -14.48 11.80 -16.78
C THR A 293 -15.76 12.42 -16.23
N ALA A 294 -16.28 13.46 -16.90
CA ALA A 294 -17.52 14.11 -16.47
C ALA A 294 -18.76 13.19 -16.48
N GLU A 295 -18.70 12.11 -17.26
CA GLU A 295 -19.75 11.08 -17.37
C GLU A 295 -19.67 10.07 -16.22
N ASN A 296 -18.46 9.69 -15.80
CA ASN A 296 -18.23 8.64 -14.82
C ASN A 296 -18.02 9.15 -13.39
N TYR A 297 -17.63 10.41 -13.23
CA TYR A 297 -17.35 10.98 -11.91
C TYR A 297 -18.62 10.97 -11.04
N PRO A 298 -18.54 10.41 -9.81
CA PRO A 298 -19.67 10.33 -8.90
C PRO A 298 -20.29 11.70 -8.59
N THR A 299 -21.57 11.71 -8.26
CA THR A 299 -22.27 12.88 -7.72
C THR A 299 -22.71 12.63 -6.28
N VAL A 300 -22.96 13.71 -5.53
CA VAL A 300 -23.38 13.62 -4.12
C VAL A 300 -24.73 12.90 -3.92
N ASP A 301 -25.53 12.77 -4.99
CA ASP A 301 -26.84 12.12 -4.97
C ASP A 301 -26.78 10.63 -5.38
N ASP A 302 -25.61 10.12 -5.78
CA ASP A 302 -25.40 8.73 -6.22
C ASP A 302 -25.32 7.74 -5.05
N THR A 303 -26.38 7.70 -4.25
CA THR A 303 -26.48 6.88 -3.03
C THR A 303 -26.33 5.37 -3.25
N GLY A 304 -26.38 4.88 -4.50
CA GLY A 304 -26.16 3.48 -4.87
C GLY A 304 -24.73 3.13 -5.32
N LEU A 305 -23.84 4.12 -5.42
CA LEU A 305 -22.49 3.96 -5.95
C LEU A 305 -21.47 3.93 -4.80
N SER A 306 -21.29 2.76 -4.19
CA SER A 306 -20.30 2.58 -3.13
C SER A 306 -18.86 2.69 -3.69
N LEU A 307 -17.91 3.11 -2.86
CA LEU A 307 -16.53 3.37 -3.29
C LEU A 307 -15.85 2.14 -3.92
N ASP A 308 -16.12 0.94 -3.41
CA ASP A 308 -15.63 -0.33 -3.97
C ASP A 308 -16.11 -0.62 -5.40
N ARG A 309 -17.15 0.08 -5.86
CA ARG A 309 -17.68 0.05 -7.22
C ARG A 309 -17.17 1.17 -8.10
N VAL A 310 -16.21 1.96 -7.64
CA VAL A 310 -15.54 3.00 -8.45
C VAL A 310 -14.02 2.88 -8.41
N MET A 311 -13.49 1.75 -7.97
CA MET A 311 -12.05 1.54 -7.89
C MET A 311 -11.46 1.32 -9.29
N PRO A 312 -10.39 2.05 -9.68
CA PRO A 312 -9.60 1.75 -10.87
C PRO A 312 -8.84 0.42 -10.76
N LEU A 313 -8.56 -0.25 -11.87
CA LEU A 313 -7.77 -1.48 -11.84
C LEU A 313 -6.36 -1.32 -11.24
N GLY A 314 -5.71 -0.18 -11.50
CA GLY A 314 -4.37 0.13 -11.01
C GLY A 314 -4.25 0.17 -9.49
N THR A 315 -5.37 0.24 -8.76
CA THR A 315 -5.33 0.20 -7.28
C THR A 315 -4.85 -1.14 -6.74
N THR A 316 -4.91 -2.22 -7.53
CA THR A 316 -4.28 -3.50 -7.15
C THR A 316 -2.76 -3.37 -7.06
N LEU A 317 -2.11 -2.71 -8.03
CA LEU A 317 -0.68 -2.45 -7.91
C LEU A 317 -0.39 -1.55 -6.72
N TYR A 318 -1.20 -0.51 -6.54
CA TYR A 318 -1.05 0.43 -5.42
C TYR A 318 -1.15 -0.25 -4.05
N HIS A 319 -2.09 -1.20 -3.90
CA HIS A 319 -2.18 -2.07 -2.73
C HIS A 319 -0.84 -2.76 -2.45
N GLU A 320 -0.28 -3.44 -3.46
CA GLU A 320 0.95 -4.22 -3.31
C GLU A 320 2.16 -3.33 -2.98
N LEU A 321 2.16 -2.04 -3.36
CA LEU A 321 3.25 -1.13 -2.98
C LEU A 321 3.40 -0.98 -1.47
N TYR A 322 2.31 -1.05 -0.70
CA TYR A 322 2.39 -1.00 0.76
C TYR A 322 3.02 -2.26 1.34
N HIS A 323 2.75 -3.44 0.78
CA HIS A 323 3.46 -4.66 1.16
C HIS A 323 4.94 -4.59 0.75
N LEU A 324 5.21 -4.10 -0.46
CA LEU A 324 6.55 -4.02 -1.02
C LEU A 324 7.45 -3.05 -0.24
N GLY A 325 6.91 -1.90 0.17
CA GLY A 325 7.62 -0.90 0.97
C GLY A 325 7.91 -1.36 2.40
N ASP A 326 7.08 -2.24 2.96
CA ASP A 326 7.18 -2.68 4.35
C ASP A 326 8.31 -3.71 4.58
N ALA A 327 9.50 -3.21 4.88
CA ALA A 327 10.66 -4.05 5.20
C ALA A 327 10.42 -5.05 6.35
N ALA A 328 9.55 -4.71 7.31
CA ALA A 328 9.30 -5.52 8.49
C ALA A 328 8.31 -6.67 8.26
N GLY A 329 7.63 -6.72 7.11
CA GLY A 329 6.65 -7.78 6.80
C GLY A 329 5.47 -7.82 7.78
N THR A 330 5.05 -6.64 8.22
CA THR A 330 3.99 -6.39 9.21
C THR A 330 2.63 -6.04 8.59
N THR A 331 2.61 -5.59 7.35
CA THR A 331 1.42 -5.40 6.52
C THR A 331 0.78 -6.74 6.19
N ARG A 332 -0.55 -6.79 6.22
CA ARG A 332 -1.38 -7.98 6.00
C ARG A 332 -2.71 -7.58 5.37
N ASP A 333 -3.49 -8.57 4.92
CA ASP A 333 -4.84 -8.37 4.35
C ASP A 333 -5.99 -8.84 5.26
N PRO A 334 -6.13 -8.33 6.50
CA PRO A 334 -7.24 -8.74 7.37
C PRO A 334 -8.59 -8.22 6.88
N TYR A 335 -8.64 -7.14 6.09
CA TYR A 335 -9.89 -6.51 5.64
C TYR A 335 -9.82 -6.13 4.16
N TYR A 336 -10.57 -6.87 3.33
CA TYR A 336 -10.61 -6.63 1.88
C TYR A 336 -11.88 -5.88 1.44
N LYS A 337 -13.03 -6.17 2.07
CA LYS A 337 -14.29 -5.50 1.74
C LYS A 337 -14.31 -4.10 2.34
N ILE A 338 -14.83 -3.10 1.62
CA ILE A 338 -14.97 -1.74 2.18
C ILE A 338 -15.75 -1.73 3.50
N VAL A 339 -16.82 -2.53 3.61
CA VAL A 339 -17.61 -2.63 4.85
C VAL A 339 -16.79 -3.15 6.04
N ASP A 340 -15.82 -4.03 5.78
CA ASP A 340 -14.96 -4.58 6.82
C ASP A 340 -13.87 -3.58 7.21
N VAL A 341 -13.30 -2.85 6.23
CA VAL A 341 -12.37 -1.73 6.45
C VAL A 341 -13.03 -0.65 7.32
N LEU A 342 -14.21 -0.17 6.93
CA LEU A 342 -14.95 0.87 7.66
C LEU A 342 -15.32 0.42 9.08
N ARG A 343 -15.75 -0.83 9.24
CA ARG A 343 -16.05 -1.39 10.57
C ARG A 343 -14.80 -1.50 11.43
N ALA A 344 -13.70 -2.00 10.89
CA ALA A 344 -12.45 -2.13 11.60
C ALA A 344 -11.86 -0.76 11.97
N ALA A 345 -11.98 0.25 11.10
CA ALA A 345 -11.61 1.64 11.39
C ALA A 345 -12.47 2.23 12.51
N GLY A 346 -13.80 2.10 12.44
CA GLY A 346 -14.71 2.56 13.50
C GLY A 346 -14.49 1.87 14.86
N ASN A 347 -14.10 0.59 14.83
CA ASN A 347 -13.71 -0.17 16.03
C ASN A 347 -12.26 0.07 16.47
N LYS A 348 -11.50 0.87 15.72
CA LYS A 348 -10.08 1.16 15.97
C LYS A 348 -9.24 -0.12 16.07
N ALA A 349 -9.53 -1.09 15.21
CA ALA A 349 -8.81 -2.36 15.16
C ALA A 349 -7.31 -2.11 14.95
N VAL A 350 -6.47 -2.85 15.67
CA VAL A 350 -5.01 -2.65 15.71
C VAL A 350 -4.34 -2.83 14.34
N ASP A 351 -4.94 -3.63 13.46
CA ASP A 351 -4.36 -3.95 12.15
C ASP A 351 -4.70 -2.95 11.05
N ILE A 352 -5.59 -1.97 11.28
CA ILE A 352 -5.95 -0.97 10.26
C ILE A 352 -4.74 -0.23 9.65
N PRO A 353 -3.74 0.23 10.45
CA PRO A 353 -2.53 0.86 9.92
C PRO A 353 -1.62 -0.09 9.14
N ASN A 354 -1.86 -1.39 9.24
CA ASN A 354 -1.12 -2.45 8.57
C ASN A 354 -1.94 -3.11 7.44
N ASN A 355 -3.12 -2.58 7.10
CA ASN A 355 -3.99 -3.10 6.06
C ASN A 355 -3.86 -2.23 4.80
N PRO A 356 -3.13 -2.66 3.75
CA PRO A 356 -3.00 -1.88 2.51
C PRO A 356 -4.32 -1.46 1.89
N GLU A 357 -5.34 -2.33 1.95
CA GLU A 357 -6.66 -2.02 1.39
C GLU A 357 -7.30 -0.78 2.04
N SER A 358 -7.02 -0.50 3.32
CA SER A 358 -7.47 0.73 3.98
C SER A 358 -6.87 1.97 3.34
N PHE A 359 -5.58 1.91 2.98
CA PHE A 359 -4.89 3.00 2.27
C PHE A 359 -5.43 3.18 0.86
N VAL A 360 -5.73 2.08 0.17
CA VAL A 360 -6.28 2.10 -1.19
C VAL A 360 -7.64 2.79 -1.22
N PHE A 361 -8.59 2.38 -0.37
CA PHE A 361 -9.88 3.06 -0.28
C PHE A 361 -9.73 4.53 0.14
N PHE A 362 -8.90 4.80 1.15
CA PHE A 362 -8.63 6.15 1.59
C PHE A 362 -8.08 7.03 0.45
N ALA A 363 -7.10 6.54 -0.31
CA ALA A 363 -6.46 7.27 -1.40
C ALA A 363 -7.43 7.64 -2.51
N VAL A 364 -8.27 6.70 -2.96
CA VAL A 364 -9.29 6.98 -3.99
C VAL A 364 -10.32 7.98 -3.46
N ALA A 365 -10.80 7.82 -2.22
CA ALA A 365 -11.75 8.75 -1.61
C ALA A 365 -11.19 10.17 -1.50
N VAL A 366 -9.92 10.31 -1.08
CA VAL A 366 -9.23 11.60 -1.01
C VAL A 366 -9.01 12.18 -2.40
N TYR A 367 -8.57 11.37 -3.36
CA TYR A 367 -8.31 11.85 -4.72
C TYR A 367 -9.57 12.41 -5.37
N LEU A 368 -10.70 11.71 -5.24
CA LEU A 368 -12.01 12.16 -5.73
C LEU A 368 -12.45 13.47 -5.06
N TYR A 369 -12.18 13.64 -3.76
CA TYR A 369 -12.50 14.85 -3.01
C TYR A 369 -11.63 16.05 -3.44
N LEU A 370 -10.32 15.84 -3.62
CA LEU A 370 -9.37 16.91 -3.94
C LEU A 370 -9.40 17.34 -5.42
N ASN A 371 -9.82 16.46 -6.33
CA ASN A 371 -9.69 16.67 -7.78
C ASN A 371 -11.04 16.56 -8.53
N PRO A 372 -12.11 17.26 -8.14
CA PRO A 372 -13.35 17.22 -8.91
C PRO A 372 -13.11 17.71 -10.35
N PRO A 373 -13.66 17.03 -11.38
CA PRO A 373 -13.60 17.51 -12.75
C PRO A 373 -14.22 18.90 -12.89
N GLU A 374 -13.81 19.65 -13.91
CA GLU A 374 -14.32 21.01 -14.14
C GLU A 374 -15.86 21.03 -14.18
N GLY A 375 -16.46 21.90 -13.37
CA GLY A 375 -17.91 22.04 -13.26
C GLY A 375 -18.61 20.99 -12.39
N LYS A 376 -17.88 20.10 -11.71
CA LYS A 376 -18.42 19.13 -10.74
C LYS A 376 -18.16 19.59 -9.30
N GLU A 377 -19.04 19.17 -8.38
CA GLU A 377 -18.83 19.36 -6.94
C GLU A 377 -17.85 18.29 -6.42
N ALA A 378 -17.03 18.64 -5.42
CA ALA A 378 -16.20 17.69 -4.70
C ALA A 378 -17.06 16.65 -3.96
N VAL A 379 -16.77 15.38 -4.18
CA VAL A 379 -17.47 14.27 -3.51
C VAL A 379 -16.65 13.74 -2.35
N LEU A 380 -17.31 13.58 -1.19
CA LEU A 380 -16.74 13.00 0.01
C LEU A 380 -17.35 11.61 0.25
N TYR A 381 -16.53 10.57 0.26
CA TYR A 381 -17.00 9.21 0.52
C TYR A 381 -17.04 8.87 2.02
N LEU A 382 -18.15 9.19 2.69
CA LEU A 382 -18.36 8.88 4.11
C LEU A 382 -19.14 7.57 4.27
N GLY A 383 -18.65 6.66 5.10
CA GLY A 383 -19.27 5.33 5.25
C GLY A 383 -19.29 4.52 3.95
N GLY A 384 -18.43 4.84 2.99
CA GLY A 384 -18.31 4.18 1.70
C GLY A 384 -19.26 4.68 0.61
N PHE A 385 -20.03 5.74 0.84
CA PHE A 385 -20.97 6.31 -0.13
C PHE A 385 -20.70 7.79 -0.38
N PRO A 386 -20.99 8.30 -1.59
CA PRO A 386 -20.75 9.69 -1.93
C PRO A 386 -21.65 10.63 -1.12
N GLY A 387 -21.11 11.78 -0.77
CA GLY A 387 -21.79 12.82 -0.02
C GLY A 387 -21.09 14.17 -0.11
N SER A 388 -21.69 15.19 0.49
CA SER A 388 -21.15 16.55 0.53
C SER A 388 -20.57 16.90 1.90
N ILE A 389 -19.53 17.73 1.93
CA ILE A 389 -18.94 18.25 3.17
C ILE A 389 -19.96 19.06 4.01
N THR A 390 -21.02 19.56 3.38
CA THR A 390 -22.11 20.26 4.07
C THR A 390 -22.85 19.37 5.06
N TRP A 391 -22.84 18.04 4.85
CA TRP A 391 -23.47 17.08 5.77
C TRP A 391 -22.75 17.02 7.12
N ILE A 392 -21.42 17.18 7.14
CA ILE A 392 -20.62 17.20 8.38
C ILE A 392 -20.88 18.48 9.17
N LYS A 393 -21.08 19.63 8.50
CA LYS A 393 -21.32 20.91 9.19
C LYS A 393 -22.70 21.00 9.83
N ALA A 394 -23.63 20.14 9.44
CA ALA A 394 -25.00 20.11 9.95
C ALA A 394 -25.20 19.15 11.14
N SER A 395 -24.24 18.24 11.38
CA SER A 395 -24.17 17.31 12.53
C SER A 395 -23.31 17.88 13.64
#